data_AF-A0A929IZ92-F1
#
_entry.id   AF-A0A929IZ92-F1
#
_cell.length_a   1.000
_cell.length_b   1.000
_cell.length_c   1.000
_cell.angle_alpha   90.00
_cell.angle_beta   90.00
_cell.angle_gamma   90.00
#
_symmetry.space_group_name_H-M   'P 1'
#
loop_
_entity.id
_entity.type
_entity.pdbx_description
1 polymer ?
#
loop_
_entity_poly.entity_id
_entity_poly.type
_entity_poly.pdbx_seq_one_letter_code
_entity_poly.pdbx_strand_id
1 'polypeptide(L)'
;MYAEYFKDFENVENLGGKAWQHAMNVDFIEQMKIKDCSLHCFHYQQMFEMLFKYLLESKSKHSLYSRTHKLNNLLEELIEYTTFRTDKTKYRMALQVITVCAEEYHYNFLIDCEGYRDSVQIANELLKKLLAFN
;
A
#
# COMPACT_ATOMS: atom_id res chain seq x y z
N MET A 1 -4.60 8.03 11.32
CA MET A 1 -3.95 8.86 10.30
C MET A 1 -2.69 8.14 9.86
N TYR A 2 -2.59 7.83 8.58
CA TYR A 2 -1.51 7.07 7.97
C TYR A 2 -0.18 7.82 8.01
N ALA A 3 -0.17 9.14 7.82
CA ALA A 3 1.05 9.94 7.84
C ALA A 3 1.83 9.78 9.16
N GLU A 4 1.13 9.69 10.29
CA GLU A 4 1.77 9.46 11.60
C GLU A 4 2.41 8.07 11.68
N TYR A 5 1.81 7.04 11.05
CA TYR A 5 2.44 5.72 10.99
C TYR A 5 3.72 5.70 10.14
N PHE A 6 3.86 6.66 9.22
CA PHE A 6 5.01 6.81 8.32
C PHE A 6 5.97 7.93 8.72
N LYS A 7 5.89 8.43 9.96
CA LYS A 7 6.64 9.61 10.40
C LYS A 7 8.16 9.49 10.21
N ASP A 8 8.72 8.30 10.36
CA ASP A 8 10.16 8.05 10.15
C ASP A 8 10.60 8.28 8.69
N PHE A 9 9.66 8.37 7.76
CA PHE A 9 9.88 8.64 6.35
C PHE A 9 9.57 10.09 5.95
N GLU A 10 9.24 10.96 6.90
CA GLU A 10 8.91 12.36 6.64
C GLU A 10 10.04 13.06 5.87
N ASN A 11 9.70 13.56 4.66
CA ASN A 11 10.62 14.27 3.76
C ASN A 11 11.88 13.50 3.35
N VAL A 12 11.90 12.17 3.50
CA VAL A 12 13.03 11.36 3.04
C VAL A 12 12.98 11.20 1.52
N GLU A 13 14.10 11.45 0.83
CA GLU A 13 14.17 11.37 -0.64
C GLU A 13 14.38 9.93 -1.15
N ASN A 14 13.47 9.02 -0.79
CA ASN A 14 13.46 7.63 -1.26
C ASN A 14 12.03 7.08 -1.40
N LEU A 15 11.91 5.78 -1.70
CA LEU A 15 10.61 5.10 -1.82
C LEU A 15 9.79 5.15 -0.53
N GLY A 16 10.43 5.09 0.65
CA GLY A 16 9.75 5.25 1.94
C GLY A 16 9.12 6.64 2.08
N GLY A 17 9.84 7.70 1.73
CA GLY A 17 9.27 9.06 1.73
C GLY A 17 8.19 9.27 0.68
N LYS A 18 8.25 8.56 -0.46
CA LYS A 18 7.11 8.49 -1.39
C LYS A 18 5.89 7.81 -0.76
N ALA A 19 6.08 6.70 -0.04
CA ALA A 19 5.00 6.06 0.69
C ALA A 19 4.36 7.02 1.71
N TRP A 20 5.17 7.81 2.44
CA TRP A 20 4.68 8.85 3.34
C TRP A 20 3.88 9.96 2.63
N GLN A 21 4.34 10.43 1.47
CA GLN A 21 3.58 11.42 0.67
C GLN A 21 2.20 10.88 0.27
N HIS A 22 2.11 9.59 -0.11
CA HIS A 22 0.82 8.96 -0.38
C HIS A 22 -0.03 8.78 0.88
N ALA A 23 0.58 8.44 2.03
CA ALA A 23 -0.10 8.37 3.32
C ALA A 23 -0.74 9.73 3.72
N MET A 24 -0.02 10.84 3.53
CA MET A 24 -0.56 12.19 3.72
C MET A 24 -1.76 12.48 2.82
N ASN A 25 -1.69 12.09 1.55
CA ASN A 25 -2.79 12.30 0.61
C ASN A 25 -4.02 11.50 1.03
N VAL A 26 -3.85 10.25 1.48
CA VAL A 26 -4.95 9.45 2.05
C VAL A 26 -5.59 10.18 3.23
N ASP A 27 -4.79 10.64 4.20
CA ASP A 27 -5.30 11.39 5.36
C ASP A 27 -6.04 12.68 4.97
N PHE A 28 -5.55 13.40 3.96
CA PHE A 28 -6.20 14.61 3.46
C PHE A 28 -7.55 14.28 2.80
N ILE A 29 -7.60 13.23 1.97
CA ILE A 29 -8.82 12.79 1.29
C ILE A 29 -9.88 12.33 2.29
N GLU A 30 -9.49 11.63 3.37
CA GLU A 30 -10.42 11.22 4.44
C GLU A 30 -11.11 12.40 5.13
N GLN A 31 -10.51 13.60 5.11
CA GLN A 31 -11.11 14.82 5.66
C GLN A 31 -12.10 15.49 4.71
N MET A 32 -12.11 15.09 3.43
CA MET A 32 -12.99 15.64 2.41
C MET A 32 -14.33 14.91 2.39
N LYS A 33 -15.42 15.60 2.05
CA LYS A 33 -16.75 14.99 1.88
C LYS A 33 -16.95 14.40 0.48
N ILE A 34 -15.94 13.68 -0.03
CA ILE A 34 -15.99 13.04 -1.35
C ILE A 34 -16.65 11.66 -1.17
N LYS A 35 -17.72 11.41 -1.92
CA LYS A 35 -18.45 10.13 -1.87
C LYS A 35 -17.68 9.00 -2.54
N ASP A 36 -17.06 9.34 -3.66
CA ASP A 36 -16.24 8.45 -4.48
C ASP A 36 -14.91 8.11 -3.77
N CYS A 37 -14.48 6.85 -3.85
CA CYS A 37 -13.29 6.36 -3.16
C CYS A 37 -12.06 6.26 -4.08
N SER A 38 -12.17 6.65 -5.35
CA SER A 38 -11.17 6.34 -6.36
C SER A 38 -9.82 7.04 -6.10
N LEU A 39 -9.85 8.32 -5.68
CA LEU A 39 -8.68 9.06 -5.21
C LEU A 39 -8.02 8.40 -4.00
N HIS A 40 -8.84 8.06 -2.99
CA HIS A 40 -8.35 7.39 -1.79
C HIS A 40 -7.69 6.05 -2.17
N CYS A 41 -8.33 5.28 -3.04
CA CYS A 41 -7.86 3.99 -3.53
C CYS A 41 -6.53 4.08 -4.26
N PHE A 42 -6.39 5.02 -5.19
CA PHE A 42 -5.14 5.26 -5.90
C PHE A 42 -4.00 5.56 -4.92
N HIS A 43 -4.19 6.53 -4.02
CA HIS A 43 -3.13 6.89 -3.07
C HIS A 43 -2.84 5.77 -2.07
N TYR A 44 -3.85 5.03 -1.62
CA TYR A 44 -3.65 3.90 -0.71
C TYR A 44 -2.87 2.74 -1.35
N GLN A 45 -3.18 2.41 -2.61
CA GLN A 45 -2.44 1.41 -3.37
C GLN A 45 -0.98 1.84 -3.56
N GLN A 46 -0.74 3.09 -3.97
CA GLN A 46 0.61 3.63 -4.17
C GLN A 46 1.40 3.68 -2.86
N MET A 47 0.76 4.05 -1.73
CA MET A 47 1.38 3.98 -0.40
C MET A 47 1.91 2.57 -0.10
N PHE A 48 1.10 1.54 -0.33
CA PHE A 48 1.51 0.15 -0.15
C PHE A 48 2.63 -0.27 -1.09
N GLU A 49 2.49 0.06 -2.37
CA GLU A 49 3.48 -0.29 -3.39
C GLU A 49 4.85 0.29 -3.08
N MET A 50 4.89 1.58 -2.72
CA MET A 50 6.13 2.27 -2.36
C MET A 50 6.76 1.68 -1.11
N LEU A 51 5.96 1.35 -0.08
CA LEU A 51 6.47 0.70 1.13
C LEU A 51 7.03 -0.70 0.83
N PHE A 52 6.34 -1.52 0.04
CA PHE A 52 6.85 -2.84 -0.34
C PHE A 52 8.19 -2.75 -1.08
N LYS A 53 8.26 -1.87 -2.08
CA LYS A 53 9.47 -1.69 -2.90
C LYS A 53 10.62 -1.14 -2.06
N TYR A 54 10.34 -0.21 -1.15
CA TYR A 54 11.32 0.28 -0.18
C TYR A 54 11.85 -0.85 0.71
N LEU A 55 10.97 -1.70 1.28
CA LEU A 55 11.38 -2.82 2.15
C LEU A 55 12.18 -3.86 1.37
N LEU A 56 11.81 -4.16 0.14
CA LEU A 56 12.58 -5.05 -0.75
C LEU A 56 13.96 -4.45 -1.07
N GLU A 57 14.04 -3.16 -1.39
CA GLU A 57 15.30 -2.46 -1.67
C GLU A 57 16.24 -2.45 -0.45
N SER A 58 15.69 -2.17 0.73
CA SER A 58 16.46 -1.95 1.97
C SER A 58 16.77 -3.22 2.75
N LYS A 59 15.94 -4.28 2.65
CA LYS A 59 16.07 -5.50 3.46
C LYS A 59 16.45 -6.76 2.66
N SER A 60 16.32 -6.77 1.33
CA SER A 60 16.74 -7.92 0.53
C SER A 60 18.25 -7.93 0.31
N LYS A 61 18.82 -9.12 0.09
CA LYS A 61 20.26 -9.30 -0.17
C LYS A 61 20.74 -8.60 -1.46
N HIS A 62 19.85 -8.39 -2.41
CA HIS A 62 20.18 -7.88 -3.74
C HIS A 62 19.70 -6.45 -3.98
N SER A 63 18.94 -5.85 -3.06
CA SER A 63 18.31 -4.53 -3.22
C SER A 63 17.50 -4.40 -4.51
N LEU A 64 16.82 -5.47 -4.91
CA LEU A 64 15.99 -5.53 -6.11
C LEU A 64 14.54 -5.78 -5.73
N TYR A 65 13.63 -5.18 -6.50
CA TYR A 65 12.19 -5.43 -6.48
C TYR A 65 11.69 -5.51 -7.92
N SER A 66 10.61 -6.26 -8.17
CA SER A 66 10.06 -6.33 -9.53
C SER A 66 9.37 -5.03 -9.94
N ARG A 67 9.27 -4.80 -11.25
CA ARG A 67 8.54 -3.65 -11.83
C ARG A 67 7.02 -3.82 -11.79
N THR A 68 6.49 -4.73 -10.98
CA THR A 68 5.04 -4.92 -10.85
C THR A 68 4.41 -3.82 -9.98
N HIS A 69 3.12 -3.61 -10.17
CA HIS A 69 2.24 -2.81 -9.31
C HIS A 69 1.28 -3.69 -8.50
N LYS A 70 1.30 -5.01 -8.75
CA LYS A 70 0.43 -5.98 -8.08
C LYS A 70 0.92 -6.21 -6.66
N LEU A 71 0.15 -5.72 -5.69
CA LEU A 71 0.53 -5.79 -4.26
C LEU A 71 0.72 -7.23 -3.75
N ASN A 72 -0.05 -8.18 -4.30
CA ASN A 72 0.10 -9.61 -3.99
C ASN A 72 1.48 -10.15 -4.36
N ASN A 73 1.97 -9.81 -5.55
CA ASN A 73 3.28 -10.27 -6.01
C ASN A 73 4.39 -9.63 -5.17
N LEU A 74 4.27 -8.34 -4.84
CA LEU A 74 5.23 -7.65 -3.98
C LEU A 74 5.27 -8.24 -2.56
N LEU A 75 4.13 -8.65 -1.99
CA LEU A 75 4.11 -9.36 -0.71
C LEU A 75 4.81 -10.72 -0.80
N GLU A 76 4.60 -11.46 -1.89
CA GLU A 76 5.27 -12.75 -2.12
C GLU A 76 6.79 -12.58 -2.24
N GLU A 77 7.24 -11.61 -3.04
CA GLU A 77 8.66 -11.26 -3.17
C GLU A 77 9.25 -10.86 -1.82
N LEU A 78 8.54 -10.05 -1.02
CA LEU A 78 9.02 -9.63 0.29
C LEU A 78 9.20 -10.83 1.23
N ILE A 79 8.26 -11.77 1.24
CA ILE A 79 8.35 -13.00 2.05
C ILE A 79 9.50 -13.89 1.56
N GLU A 80 9.71 -13.99 0.25
CA GLU A 80 10.75 -14.83 -0.36
C GLU A 80 12.16 -14.27 -0.13
N TYR A 81 12.34 -12.98 -0.32
CA TYR A 81 13.67 -12.35 -0.38
C TYR A 81 14.12 -11.65 0.90
N THR A 82 13.28 -11.63 1.94
CA THR A 82 13.62 -11.04 3.24
C THR A 82 13.27 -11.97 4.40
N THR A 83 13.50 -11.52 5.64
CA THR A 83 13.08 -12.23 6.85
C THR A 83 11.62 -11.95 7.24
N PHE A 84 10.89 -11.12 6.49
CA PHE A 84 9.50 -10.80 6.77
C PHE A 84 8.60 -12.04 6.64
N ARG A 85 7.70 -12.25 7.61
CA ARG A 85 6.79 -13.41 7.61
C ARG A 85 5.38 -13.00 8.00
N THR A 86 4.41 -13.47 7.25
CA THR A 86 2.98 -13.36 7.56
C THR A 86 2.19 -14.42 6.77
N ASP A 87 0.95 -14.69 7.15
CA ASP A 87 0.02 -15.44 6.31
C ASP A 87 -0.41 -14.58 5.11
N LYS A 88 0.17 -14.86 3.92
CA LYS A 88 -0.16 -14.13 2.69
C LYS A 88 -1.57 -14.41 2.19
N THR A 89 -2.14 -15.58 2.50
CA THR A 89 -3.48 -15.98 2.05
C THR A 89 -4.53 -15.06 2.66
N LYS A 90 -4.34 -14.64 3.91
CA LYS A 90 -5.20 -13.68 4.61
C LYS A 90 -5.41 -12.37 3.85
N TYR A 91 -4.38 -11.83 3.20
CA TYR A 91 -4.45 -10.51 2.57
C TYR A 91 -4.66 -10.57 1.06
N ARG A 92 -4.61 -11.76 0.46
CA ARG A 92 -4.58 -11.94 -1.00
C ARG A 92 -5.73 -11.21 -1.70
N MET A 93 -6.95 -11.36 -1.17
CA MET A 93 -8.13 -10.75 -1.78
C MET A 93 -8.15 -9.23 -1.58
N ALA A 94 -7.88 -8.77 -0.36
CA ALA A 94 -7.84 -7.33 -0.06
C ALA A 94 -6.82 -6.60 -0.96
N LEU A 95 -5.61 -7.14 -1.08
CA LEU A 95 -4.56 -6.59 -1.94
C LEU A 95 -4.93 -6.64 -3.43
N GLN A 96 -5.68 -7.66 -3.86
CA GLN A 96 -6.18 -7.75 -5.24
C GLN A 96 -7.23 -6.65 -5.51
N VAL A 97 -8.20 -6.48 -4.61
CA VAL A 97 -9.24 -5.45 -4.73
C VAL A 97 -8.62 -4.06 -4.78
N ILE A 98 -7.66 -3.76 -3.89
CA ILE A 98 -6.94 -2.49 -3.87
C ILE A 98 -6.17 -2.27 -5.19
N THR A 99 -5.49 -3.30 -5.70
CA THR A 99 -4.76 -3.21 -6.98
C THR A 99 -5.71 -2.88 -8.14
N VAL A 100 -6.79 -3.65 -8.29
CA VAL A 100 -7.78 -3.45 -9.38
C VAL A 100 -8.43 -2.09 -9.27
N CYS A 101 -8.81 -1.68 -8.06
CA CYS A 101 -9.44 -0.38 -7.83
C CYS A 101 -8.54 0.79 -8.24
N ALA A 102 -7.21 0.70 -8.03
CA ALA A 102 -6.27 1.70 -8.50
C ALA A 102 -6.03 1.64 -10.03
N GLU A 103 -6.05 0.45 -10.64
CA GLU A 103 -5.96 0.29 -12.09
C GLU A 103 -7.18 0.88 -12.82
N GLU A 104 -8.36 0.72 -12.23
CA GLU A 104 -9.64 1.22 -12.76
C GLU A 104 -9.91 2.70 -12.45
N TYR A 105 -9.15 3.32 -11.54
CA TYR A 105 -9.30 4.73 -11.14
C TYR A 105 -9.41 5.70 -12.34
N HIS A 106 -8.65 5.44 -13.40
CA HIS A 106 -8.59 6.32 -14.57
C HIS A 106 -9.73 6.09 -15.58
N TYR A 107 -10.46 4.98 -15.45
CA TYR A 107 -11.32 4.45 -16.52
C TYR A 107 -12.77 4.23 -16.09
N ASN A 108 -13.05 4.07 -14.79
CA ASN A 108 -14.33 3.52 -14.36
C ASN A 108 -14.94 4.24 -13.15
N PHE A 109 -16.16 4.76 -13.32
CA PHE A 109 -16.92 5.48 -12.28
C PHE A 109 -17.73 4.54 -11.36
N LEU A 110 -17.64 3.22 -11.55
CA LEU A 110 -18.43 2.21 -10.83
C LEU A 110 -17.60 1.40 -9.82
N ILE A 111 -16.65 2.04 -9.14
CA ILE A 111 -15.87 1.37 -8.10
C ILE A 111 -16.80 1.00 -6.94
N ASP A 112 -16.76 -0.27 -6.55
CA ASP A 112 -17.38 -0.73 -5.31
C ASP A 112 -16.58 -0.20 -4.10
N CYS A 113 -16.95 0.99 -3.66
CA CYS A 113 -16.30 1.65 -2.52
C CYS A 113 -16.55 0.96 -1.18
N GLU A 114 -17.59 0.14 -1.06
CA GLU A 114 -17.85 -0.64 0.15
C GLU A 114 -16.86 -1.80 0.23
N GLY A 115 -16.79 -2.63 -0.82
CA GLY A 115 -15.82 -3.72 -0.91
C GLY A 115 -14.36 -3.24 -0.85
N TYR A 116 -14.06 -2.06 -1.40
CA TYR A 116 -12.76 -1.42 -1.24
C TYR A 116 -12.45 -1.09 0.23
N ARG A 117 -13.39 -0.49 0.97
CA ARG A 117 -13.17 -0.11 2.38
C ARG A 117 -12.98 -1.32 3.28
N ASP A 118 -13.70 -2.41 3.04
CA ASP A 118 -13.49 -3.68 3.75
C ASP A 118 -12.07 -4.22 3.49
N SER A 119 -11.62 -4.12 2.24
CA SER A 119 -10.26 -4.49 1.86
C SER A 119 -9.19 -3.61 2.53
N VAL A 120 -9.44 -2.30 2.69
CA VAL A 120 -8.56 -1.38 3.44
C VAL A 120 -8.44 -1.79 4.91
N GLN A 121 -9.54 -2.20 5.56
CA GLN A 121 -9.47 -2.64 6.96
C GLN A 121 -8.57 -3.87 7.13
N ILE A 122 -8.70 -4.85 6.24
CA ILE A 122 -7.86 -6.06 6.24
C ILE A 122 -6.40 -5.70 5.92
N ALA A 123 -6.18 -4.85 4.92
CA ALA A 123 -4.84 -4.42 4.52
C ALA A 123 -4.15 -3.59 5.62
N ASN A 124 -4.89 -2.80 6.40
CA ASN A 124 -4.33 -2.02 7.52
C ASN A 124 -3.65 -2.89 8.58
N GLU A 125 -4.07 -4.13 8.76
CA GLU A 125 -3.36 -5.06 9.64
C GLU A 125 -1.99 -5.44 9.06
N LEU A 126 -1.91 -5.66 7.75
CA LEU A 126 -0.65 -5.91 7.06
C LEU A 126 0.25 -4.66 7.10
N LEU A 127 -0.32 -3.47 6.89
CA LEU A 127 0.42 -2.20 6.92
C LEU A 127 1.19 -2.04 8.22
N LYS A 128 0.53 -2.26 9.36
CA LYS A 128 1.15 -2.18 10.69
C LYS A 128 2.32 -3.16 10.84
N LYS A 129 2.17 -4.39 10.31
CA LYS A 129 3.25 -5.39 10.33
C LYS A 129 4.44 -4.98 9.46
N LEU A 130 4.18 -4.41 8.28
CA LEU A 130 5.22 -3.93 7.37
C LEU A 130 6.00 -2.77 7.98
N LEU A 131 5.29 -1.80 8.58
CA LEU A 131 5.91 -0.66 9.25
C LEU A 131 6.71 -1.08 10.48
N ALA A 132 6.25 -2.08 11.24
CA ALA A 132 7.02 -2.66 12.35
C ALA A 132 8.27 -3.44 11.89
N PHE A 133 8.33 -3.84 10.62
CA PHE A 133 9.48 -4.52 10.01
C PHE A 133 10.50 -3.53 9.37
N ASN A 134 10.11 -2.27 9.19
CA ASN A 134 10.95 -1.19 8.67
C ASN A 134 12.27 -1.04 9.43
#